data_AF-A0A941MFZ6-F1
#
_entry.id   AF-A0A941MFZ6-F1
#
_cell.length_a   1.000
_cell.length_b   1.000
_cell.length_c   1.000
_cell.angle_alpha   90.00
_cell.angle_beta   90.00
_cell.angle_gamma   90.00
#
_symmetry.space_group_name_H-M   'P 1'
#
loop_
_entity.id
_entity.type
_entity.pdbx_description
1 polymer ?
#
loop_
_entity_poly.entity_id
_entity_poly.type
_entity_poly.pdbx_seq_one_letter_code
_entity_poly.pdbx_strand_id
1 'polypeptide(L)'
;MPGRMAEVPFTFNQRTYRFQCEEHDERRLRDIVGYFTSKLDELVREHGAVGDERLILMAALMITDELFDTRADVDDLLGGGTSELRTAAIRTLEADEIAEPEKRRAKG
;
A
#
# COMPACT_ATOMS: atom_id res chain seq x y z
N MET A 1 -4.17 -3.70 34.25
CA MET A 1 -4.55 -5.03 33.76
C MET A 1 -3.39 -5.55 32.94
N PRO A 2 -2.74 -6.67 33.28
CA PRO A 2 -1.71 -7.23 32.40
C PRO A 2 -2.37 -7.64 31.09
N GLY A 3 -1.79 -7.22 29.96
CA GLY A 3 -2.26 -7.58 28.62
C GLY A 3 -2.31 -9.10 28.47
N ARG A 4 -3.41 -9.62 27.94
CA ARG A 4 -3.55 -11.05 27.71
C ARG A 4 -2.69 -11.40 26.48
N MET A 5 -1.73 -12.30 26.67
CA MET A 5 -0.88 -12.78 25.58
C MET A 5 -1.60 -13.86 24.79
N ALA A 6 -1.54 -13.77 23.48
CA ALA A 6 -2.03 -14.76 22.52
C ALA A 6 -0.85 -15.37 21.75
N GLU A 7 -1.05 -16.58 21.22
CA GLU A 7 -0.06 -17.31 20.43
C GLU A 7 -0.64 -17.62 19.05
N VAL A 8 0.05 -17.18 18.00
CA VAL A 8 -0.33 -17.44 16.61
C VAL A 8 0.65 -18.44 16.01
N PRO A 9 0.20 -19.67 15.67
CA PRO A 9 1.05 -20.66 15.02
C PRO A 9 1.19 -20.35 13.53
N PHE A 10 2.41 -20.48 13.02
CA PHE A 10 2.73 -20.45 11.60
C PHE A 10 3.39 -21.78 11.23
N THR A 11 2.81 -22.53 10.30
CA THR A 11 3.38 -23.80 9.86
C THR A 11 3.95 -23.65 8.46
N PHE A 12 5.24 -23.93 8.30
CA PHE A 12 5.94 -23.85 7.04
C PHE A 12 6.99 -24.97 6.94
N ASN A 13 7.03 -25.65 5.80
CA ASN A 13 7.87 -26.82 5.54
C ASN A 13 7.95 -27.82 6.72
N GLN A 14 6.77 -28.28 7.18
CA GLN A 14 6.62 -29.21 8.31
C GLN A 14 7.14 -28.72 9.67
N ARG A 15 7.51 -27.44 9.78
CA ARG A 15 7.93 -26.79 11.02
C ARG A 15 6.87 -25.81 11.47
N THR A 16 6.53 -25.86 12.76
CA THR A 16 5.60 -24.89 13.36
C THR A 16 6.38 -23.86 14.16
N TYR A 17 6.32 -22.62 13.72
CA TYR A 17 6.79 -21.43 14.41
C TYR A 17 5.64 -20.85 15.23
N ARG A 18 5.94 -20.24 16.37
CA ARG A 18 4.92 -19.64 17.22
C ARG A 18 5.27 -18.20 17.53
N PHE A 19 4.36 -17.30 17.20
CA PHE A 19 4.52 -15.87 17.44
C PHE A 19 3.66 -15.46 18.62
N GLN A 20 4.26 -14.74 19.56
CA GLN A 20 3.57 -14.17 20.72
C GLN A 20 3.10 -12.76 20.37
N CYS A 21 1.83 -12.47 20.61
CA CYS A 21 1.26 -11.14 20.41
C CYS A 21 0.29 -10.79 21.52
N GLU A 22 -0.10 -9.53 21.60
CA GLU A 22 -1.21 -9.11 22.44
C GLU A 22 -2.53 -9.62 21.83
N GLU A 23 -3.54 -9.91 22.66
CA GLU A 23 -4.85 -10.41 22.22
C GLU A 23 -5.54 -9.50 21.18
N HIS A 24 -5.30 -8.17 21.25
CA HIS A 24 -5.86 -7.23 20.27
C HIS A 24 -5.23 -7.36 18.87
N ASP A 25 -3.97 -7.80 18.79
CA ASP A 25 -3.21 -7.96 17.55
C ASP A 25 -3.35 -9.35 16.93
N GLU A 26 -3.86 -10.32 17.69
CA GLU A 26 -3.95 -11.74 17.28
C GLU A 26 -4.61 -11.92 15.93
N ARG A 27 -5.73 -11.24 15.69
CA ARG A 27 -6.46 -11.31 14.41
C ARG A 27 -5.61 -10.79 13.25
N ARG A 28 -5.01 -9.62 13.43
CA ARG A 28 -4.16 -9.01 12.39
C ARG A 28 -2.95 -9.88 12.09
N LEU A 29 -2.31 -10.44 13.12
CA LEU A 29 -1.17 -11.33 12.94
C LEU A 29 -1.56 -12.63 12.22
N ARG A 30 -2.72 -13.21 12.56
CA ARG A 30 -3.27 -14.38 11.86
C ARG A 30 -3.50 -14.11 10.37
N ASP A 31 -4.05 -12.94 10.04
CA ASP A 31 -4.28 -12.55 8.65
C ASP A 31 -2.96 -12.39 7.87
N ILE A 32 -1.95 -11.76 8.49
CA ILE A 32 -0.61 -11.62 7.91
C ILE A 32 0.04 -12.99 7.67
N VAL A 33 -0.05 -13.90 8.65
CA VAL A 33 0.46 -15.27 8.52
C VAL A 33 -0.25 -16.02 7.40
N GLY A 34 -1.57 -15.87 7.30
CA GLY A 34 -2.36 -16.47 6.22
C GLY A 34 -1.93 -15.97 4.85
N TYR A 35 -1.77 -14.65 4.69
CA TYR A 35 -1.29 -14.03 3.45
C TYR A 35 0.12 -14.48 3.07
N PHE A 36 1.04 -14.51 4.04
CA PHE A 36 2.39 -14.98 3.79
C PHE A 36 2.42 -16.45 3.36
N THR A 37 1.60 -17.30 3.98
CA THR A 37 1.50 -18.73 3.65
C THR A 37 0.97 -18.94 2.23
N SER A 38 -0.05 -18.18 1.81
CA SER A 38 -0.58 -18.32 0.44
C SER A 38 0.45 -17.94 -0.62
N LYS A 39 1.27 -16.92 -0.38
CA LYS A 39 2.38 -16.54 -1.28
C LYS A 39 3.46 -17.61 -1.36
N LEU A 40 3.80 -18.24 -0.24
CA LEU A 40 4.73 -19.36 -0.24
C LEU A 40 4.19 -20.56 -1.04
N ASP A 41 2.91 -20.91 -0.85
CA ASP A 41 2.27 -22.01 -1.58
C ASP A 41 2.20 -21.74 -3.10
N GLU A 42 1.94 -20.50 -3.49
CA GLU A 42 1.98 -20.05 -4.89
C GLU A 42 3.39 -20.23 -5.49
N LEU A 43 4.42 -19.76 -4.79
CA LEU A 43 5.81 -19.89 -5.23
C LEU A 43 6.25 -21.36 -5.34
N VAL A 44 5.83 -22.23 -4.43
CA VAL A 44 6.10 -23.68 -4.50
C VAL A 44 5.43 -24.30 -5.72
N ARG A 45 4.20 -23.88 -6.05
CA ARG A 45 3.49 -24.37 -7.24
C ARG A 45 4.15 -23.95 -8.54
N GLU A 46 4.68 -22.73 -8.59
CA GLU A 46 5.29 -22.18 -9.82
C GLU A 46 6.73 -22.65 -10.04
N HIS A 47 7.54 -22.67 -8.97
CA HIS A 47 8.98 -22.88 -9.07
C HIS A 47 9.42 -24.26 -8.56
N GLY A 48 8.51 -25.03 -7.96
CA GLY A 48 8.82 -26.30 -7.31
C GLY A 48 9.52 -26.13 -5.96
N ALA A 49 10.14 -27.20 -5.46
CA ALA A 49 10.85 -27.18 -4.19
C ALA A 49 12.26 -26.57 -4.37
N VAL A 50 12.34 -25.24 -4.35
CA VAL A 50 13.59 -24.48 -4.56
C VAL A 50 14.43 -24.30 -3.27
N GLY A 51 14.01 -24.95 -2.18
CA GLY A 51 14.61 -24.83 -0.84
C GLY A 51 13.97 -23.70 -0.02
N ASP A 52 13.74 -23.96 1.27
CA ASP A 52 13.01 -23.09 2.20
C ASP A 52 13.53 -21.66 2.25
N GLU A 53 14.85 -21.50 2.37
CA GLU A 53 15.48 -20.19 2.51
C GLU A 53 15.25 -19.33 1.26
N ARG A 54 15.39 -19.94 0.08
CA ARG A 54 15.17 -19.26 -1.20
C ARG A 54 13.69 -18.93 -1.40
N LEU A 55 12.80 -19.82 -1.00
CA LEU A 55 11.36 -19.59 -1.07
C LEU A 55 10.93 -18.42 -0.17
N ILE A 56 11.42 -18.38 1.07
CA ILE A 56 11.18 -17.27 2.00
C ILE A 56 11.72 -15.96 1.43
N LEU A 57 12.93 -15.97 0.85
CA LEU A 57 13.53 -14.78 0.24
C LEU A 57 12.68 -14.27 -0.94
N MET A 58 12.21 -15.18 -1.80
CA MET A 58 11.34 -14.83 -2.92
C MET A 58 10.00 -14.24 -2.44
N ALA A 59 9.37 -14.87 -1.44
CA ALA A 59 8.12 -14.37 -0.86
C ALA A 59 8.31 -12.98 -0.22
N ALA A 60 9.41 -12.78 0.51
CA ALA A 60 9.72 -11.49 1.12
C ALA A 60 9.93 -10.37 0.08
N LEU A 61 10.66 -10.67 -1.00
CA LEU A 61 10.87 -9.71 -2.10
C LEU A 61 9.57 -9.39 -2.81
N MET A 62 8.74 -10.39 -3.13
CA MET A 62 7.44 -10.21 -3.79
C MET A 62 6.50 -9.34 -2.95
N ILE A 63 6.36 -9.62 -1.66
CA ILE A 63 5.49 -8.82 -0.77
C ILE A 63 6.02 -7.39 -0.60
N THR A 64 7.35 -7.23 -0.62
CA THR A 64 7.96 -5.90 -0.57
C THR A 64 7.65 -5.11 -1.85
N ASP A 65 7.71 -5.75 -3.01
CA ASP A 65 7.35 -5.16 -4.30
C ASP A 65 5.88 -4.69 -4.31
N GLU A 66 4.95 -5.56 -3.90
CA GLU A 66 3.52 -5.22 -3.75
C GLU A 66 3.28 -4.03 -2.82
N LEU A 67 4.04 -3.94 -1.72
CA LEU A 67 3.97 -2.82 -0.78
C LEU A 67 4.46 -1.52 -1.41
N PHE A 68 5.52 -1.58 -2.23
CA PHE A 68 6.05 -0.41 -2.93
C PHE A 68 5.08 0.08 -3.99
N ASP A 69 4.50 -0.82 -4.78
CA ASP A 69 3.45 -0.49 -5.76
C ASP A 69 2.23 0.14 -5.07
N THR A 70 1.73 -0.48 -4.00
CA THR A 70 0.57 0.05 -3.25
C THR A 70 0.86 1.44 -2.67
N ARG A 71 2.09 1.69 -2.20
CA ARG A 71 2.48 3.01 -1.70
C ARG A 71 2.54 4.04 -2.82
N ALA A 72 3.10 3.68 -3.97
CA ALA A 72 3.12 4.54 -5.14
C ALA A 72 1.70 4.89 -5.59
N ASP A 73 0.80 3.92 -5.66
CA ASP A 73 -0.61 4.13 -6.01
C ASP A 73 -1.31 5.07 -5.02
N VAL A 74 -1.06 4.91 -3.72
CA VAL A 74 -1.61 5.80 -2.68
C VAL A 74 -1.05 7.21 -2.84
N ASP A 75 0.25 7.37 -3.06
CA ASP A 75 0.87 8.67 -3.27
C ASP A 75 0.33 9.35 -4.54
N ASP A 76 0.10 8.60 -5.62
CA ASP A 76 -0.50 9.10 -6.85
C ASP A 76 -1.97 9.50 -6.67
N LEU A 77 -2.76 8.74 -5.91
CA LEU A 77 -4.14 9.09 -5.60
C LEU A 77 -4.22 10.34 -4.71
N LEU A 78 -3.35 10.44 -3.70
CA LEU A 78 -3.29 11.60 -2.80
C LEU A 78 -2.70 12.83 -3.48
N GLY A 79 -1.70 12.65 -4.35
CA GLY A 79 -1.05 13.71 -5.12
C GLY A 79 -1.87 14.19 -6.31
N GLY A 80 -2.53 13.27 -7.02
CA GLY A 80 -3.36 13.53 -8.20
C GLY A 80 -4.58 14.41 -7.90
N GLY A 81 -5.23 14.19 -6.75
CA GLY A 81 -6.32 15.05 -6.30
C GLY A 81 -5.90 16.51 -6.12
N THR A 82 -4.69 16.75 -5.62
CA THR A 82 -4.16 18.12 -5.46
C THR A 82 -3.76 18.75 -6.79
N SER A 83 -3.27 17.96 -7.76
CA SER A 83 -2.81 18.47 -9.06
C SER A 83 -3.97 18.85 -9.97
N GLU A 84 -5.05 18.06 -9.99
CA GLU A 84 -6.28 18.39 -10.73
C GLU A 84 -6.99 19.60 -10.11
N LEU A 85 -7.12 19.65 -8.77
CA LEU A 85 -7.67 20.81 -8.07
C LEU A 85 -6.83 22.08 -8.29
N ARG A 86 -5.48 21.95 -8.27
CA ARG A 86 -4.57 23.08 -8.54
C ARG A 86 -4.66 23.55 -9.99
N THR A 87 -4.74 22.63 -10.96
CA THR A 87 -4.85 22.98 -12.38
C THR A 87 -6.20 23.64 -12.68
N ALA A 88 -7.29 23.14 -12.09
CA ALA A 88 -8.60 23.77 -12.19
C ALA A 88 -8.61 25.18 -11.56
N ALA A 89 -7.98 25.34 -10.38
CA ALA A 89 -7.86 26.64 -9.71
C ALA A 89 -7.01 27.66 -10.51
N ILE A 90 -5.92 27.22 -11.16
CA ILE A 90 -5.10 28.08 -12.02
C ILE A 90 -5.89 28.57 -13.23
N ARG A 91 -6.65 27.70 -13.90
CA ARG A 91 -7.48 28.09 -15.06
C ARG A 91 -8.58 29.10 -14.71
N THR A 92 -9.17 29.00 -13.52
CA THR A 92 -10.15 29.99 -13.07
C THR A 92 -9.53 31.35 -12.77
N LEU A 93 -8.27 31.40 -12.30
CA LEU A 93 -7.56 32.66 -12.05
C LEU A 93 -7.11 33.33 -13.35
N GLU A 94 -6.66 32.56 -14.34
CA GLU A 94 -6.28 33.07 -15.66
C GLU A 94 -7.48 33.58 -16.47
N ALA A 95 -8.68 33.06 -16.23
CA ALA A 95 -9.91 33.50 -16.90
C ALA A 95 -10.39 34.90 -16.43
N ASP A 96 -10.09 35.28 -15.18
CA ASP A 96 -10.45 36.60 -14.64
C ASP A 96 -9.48 37.70 -15.10
N GLU A 97 -8.20 37.40 -15.36
CA GLU A 97 -7.22 38.40 -15.82
C GLU A 97 -7.40 38.85 -17.29
N ILE A 98 -8.09 38.06 -18.13
CA ILE A 98 -8.29 38.38 -19.55
C ILE A 98 -9.54 39.27 -19.78
N ALA A 99 -10.42 39.42 -18.79
CA ALA A 99 -11.70 40.11 -18.95
C ALA A 99 -11.65 41.66 -18.89
N GLU A 100 -10.49 42.28 -18.64
CA GLU A 100 -10.43 43.74 -18.46
C GLU A 100 -9.33 44.45 -19.28
N PRO A 101 -9.54 44.65 -20.60
CA PRO A 101 -8.89 45.77 -21.27
C PRO A 101 -9.78 46.56 -22.25
N GLU A 102 -11.09 46.77 -22.06
CA GLU A 102 -11.90 47.55 -23.04
C GLU A 102 -12.99 48.49 -22.50
N LYS A 103 -12.75 49.29 -21.44
CA LYS A 103 -13.67 50.39 -21.06
C LYS A 103 -13.01 51.74 -20.77
N ARG A 104 -11.99 52.12 -21.53
CA ARG A 104 -11.40 53.48 -21.51
C ARG A 104 -11.36 54.16 -22.89
N ARG A 105 -12.39 53.99 -23.74
CA ARG A 105 -12.55 54.80 -24.97
C ARG A 105 -14.04 55.02 -25.31
N ALA A 106 -14.81 55.64 -24.43
CA ALA A 106 -16.08 56.27 -24.82
C ALA A 106 -16.63 57.19 -23.72
N LYS A 107 -16.01 58.37 -23.52
CA LYS A 107 -16.74 59.62 -23.24
C LYS A 107 -15.80 60.80 -23.41
N GLY A 108 -15.69 61.28 -24.65
CA GLY A 108 -15.40 62.68 -24.94
C GLY A 108 -16.69 63.48 -24.90
#